data_AF-A0A4R4U7Y5-F1
#
_entry.id   AF-A0A4R4U7Y5-F1
#
_cell.length_a   1.000
_cell.length_b   1.000
_cell.length_c   1.000
_cell.angle_alpha   90.00
_cell.angle_beta   90.00
_cell.angle_gamma   90.00
#
_symmetry.space_group_name_H-M   'P 1'
#
loop_
_entity.id
_entity.type
_entity.pdbx_description
1 polymer ?
#
loop_
_entity_poly.entity_id
_entity_poly.type
_entity_poly.pdbx_seq_one_letter_code
_entity_poly.pdbx_strand_id
1 'polypeptide(L)' 'MPPEAGVLSTRVATLADAARTLAADPPRARQMGKEARAHAAERYGLTRFLRDWRRTLQEVTR' A
#
# COMPACT_ATOMS: atom_id res chain seq x y z
N MET A 1 3.43 5.80 -1.51
CA MET A 1 2.93 5.09 -0.33
C MET A 1 2.80 6.11 0.79
N PRO A 2 1.69 6.13 1.54
CA PRO A 2 1.55 6.97 2.71
C PRO A 2 2.60 6.62 3.79
N PRO A 3 3.10 7.60 4.58
CA PRO A 3 4.10 7.36 5.64
C PRO A 3 3.65 6.35 6.71
N GLU A 4 2.35 6.26 6.96
CA GLU A 4 1.73 5.37 7.93
C GLU A 4 1.63 3.93 7.41
N ALA A 5 1.67 3.74 6.09
CA ALA A 5 1.53 2.45 5.42
C ALA A 5 2.87 1.69 5.23
N GLY A 6 3.99 2.23 5.70
CA GLY A 6 5.28 1.55 5.62
C GLY A 6 6.49 2.50 5.53
N VAL A 7 7.67 1.92 5.32
CA VAL A 7 8.93 2.66 5.18
C VAL A 7 9.49 2.46 3.78
N LEU A 8 9.81 3.56 3.09
CA LEU A 8 10.49 3.55 1.81
C LEU A 8 11.82 4.30 1.93
N SER A 9 12.91 3.63 1.59
CA SER A 9 14.25 4.22 1.59
C SER A 9 15.14 3.46 0.61
N THR A 10 16.08 4.17 0.00
CA THR A 10 17.18 3.56 -0.76
C THR A 10 18.38 3.21 0.12
N ARG A 11 18.36 3.60 1.40
CA ARG A 11 19.41 3.30 2.38
C ARG A 11 19.05 2.05 3.18
N VAL A 12 19.88 1.02 3.08
CA VAL A 12 19.67 -0.27 3.77
C VAL A 12 19.62 -0.11 5.29
N ALA A 13 20.46 0.77 5.86
CA ALA A 13 20.46 1.04 7.30
C ALA A 13 19.08 1.49 7.81
N THR A 14 18.42 2.40 7.08
CA THR A 14 17.06 2.87 7.42
C THR A 14 16.04 1.74 7.40
N LEU A 15 16.14 0.82 6.42
CA LEU A 15 15.24 -0.33 6.34
C LEU A 15 15.48 -1.32 7.48
N ALA A 16 16.74 -1.57 7.83
CA ALA A 16 17.10 -2.44 8.94
C ALA A 16 16.65 -1.89 10.30
N ASP A 17 16.79 -0.58 10.52
CA ASP A 17 16.30 0.10 11.71
C ASP A 17 14.76 0.00 11.81
N ALA A 18 14.06 0.30 10.71
CA ALA A 18 12.60 0.18 10.65
C ALA A 18 12.11 -1.24 10.95
N ALA A 19 12.75 -2.25 10.36
CA ALA A 19 12.42 -3.65 10.62
C ALA A 19 12.61 -4.02 12.11
N ARG A 20 13.72 -3.58 12.73
CA ARG A 20 13.97 -3.78 14.17
C ARG A 20 12.92 -3.08 15.03
N THR A 21 12.55 -1.84 14.72
CA THR A 21 11.50 -1.11 15.44
C THR A 21 10.15 -1.83 15.36
N LEU A 22 9.75 -2.30 14.18
CA LEU A 22 8.48 -3.01 14.00
C LEU A 22 8.48 -4.39 14.67
N ALA A 23 9.61 -5.09 14.66
CA ALA A 23 9.75 -6.36 15.38
C ALA A 23 9.63 -6.18 16.91
N ALA A 24 10.12 -5.06 17.44
CA ALA A 24 10.02 -4.72 18.85
C ALA A 24 8.62 -4.24 19.28
N ASP A 25 7.77 -3.81 18.34
CA ASP A 25 6.41 -3.31 18.60
C ASP A 25 5.37 -3.96 17.67
N PRO A 26 4.89 -5.18 18.01
CA PRO A 26 3.90 -5.89 17.20
C PRO A 26 2.56 -5.15 17.02
N PRO A 27 2.00 -4.45 18.04
CA PRO A 27 0.82 -3.62 17.84
C PRO A 27 0.99 -2.56 16.74
N ARG A 28 2.11 -1.82 16.76
CA ARG A 28 2.42 -0.83 15.71
C ARG A 28 2.58 -1.48 14.35
N ALA A 29 3.25 -2.62 14.27
CA ALA A 29 3.41 -3.36 13.02
C ALA A 29 2.05 -3.80 12.44
N ARG A 30 1.11 -4.24 13.28
CA ARG A 30 -0.26 -4.58 12.85
C ARG A 30 -1.01 -3.36 12.35
N GLN A 31 -0.89 -2.21 13.01
CA GLN A 31 -1.56 -0.98 12.58
C GLN A 31 -1.05 -0.51 11.22
N MET A 32 0.28 -0.40 11.06
CA MET A 32 0.93 -0.06 9.80
C MET A 32 0.53 -1.03 8.67
N GLY A 33 0.44 -2.32 8.96
CA GLY A 33 -0.03 -3.32 8.00
C GLY A 33 -1.49 -3.15 7.57
N LYS A 34 -2.38 -2.69 8.46
CA LYS A 34 -3.78 -2.38 8.11
C LYS A 34 -3.86 -1.20 7.15
N GLU A 35 -3.11 -0.14 7.44
CA GLU A 35 -3.04 1.07 6.61
C GLU A 35 -2.45 0.74 5.23
N ALA A 36 -1.39 -0.07 5.19
CA ALA A 36 -0.81 -0.57 3.95
C ALA A 36 -1.81 -1.34 3.10
N ARG A 37 -2.58 -2.24 3.71
CA ARG A 37 -3.61 -3.02 3.02
C ARG A 37 -4.73 -2.14 2.48
N ALA A 38 -5.22 -1.19 3.28
CA ALA A 38 -6.27 -0.27 2.87
C ALA A 38 -5.83 0.55 1.64
N HIS A 39 -4.64 1.17 1.72
CA HIS A 39 -4.10 1.95 0.61
C HIS A 39 -3.90 1.10 -0.65
N ALA A 40 -3.39 -0.12 -0.50
CA ALA A 40 -3.18 -1.02 -1.64
C ALA A 40 -4.50 -1.44 -2.28
N ALA A 41 -5.53 -1.74 -1.49
CA ALA A 41 -6.85 -2.11 -2.00
C ALA A 41 -7.52 -0.96 -2.76
N GLU A 42 -7.41 0.27 -2.25
CA GLU A 42 -7.97 1.46 -2.89
C GLU A 42 -7.29 1.77 -4.22
N ARG A 43 -5.95 1.72 -4.25
CA ARG A 43 -5.17 2.17 -5.43
C ARG A 43 -4.90 1.07 -6.44
N TYR A 44 -4.75 -0.18 -5.99
CA TYR A 44 -4.32 -1.31 -6.81
C TYR A 44 -5.29 -2.50 -6.77
N GLY A 45 -6.47 -2.35 -6.14
CA GLY A 45 -7.46 -3.42 -6.07
C GLY A 45 -8.06 -3.77 -7.43
N LEU A 46 -8.25 -5.07 -7.66
CA LEU A 46 -8.83 -5.61 -8.89
C LEU A 46 -10.22 -5.01 -9.19
N THR A 47 -11.06 -4.80 -8.17
CA THR A 47 -12.38 -4.18 -8.33
C THR A 47 -12.27 -2.78 -8.92
N ARG A 48 -11.34 -1.95 -8.40
CA ARG A 48 -11.07 -0.60 -8.92
C ARG A 48 -10.58 -0.68 -10.36
N PHE A 49 -9.62 -1.57 -10.64
CA PHE A 49 -9.09 -1.79 -11.99
C PHE A 49 -10.19 -2.17 -12.98
N LEU A 50 -11.01 -3.19 -12.69
CA LEU A 50 -12.07 -3.66 -13.57
C LEU A 50 -13.16 -2.61 -13.83
N ARG A 51 -13.47 -1.79 -12.82
CA ARG A 51 -14.40 -0.66 -12.97
C ARG A 51 -13.83 0.38 -13.92
N ASP A 52 -12.59 0.80 -13.69
CA ASP A 52 -11.93 1.82 -14.50
C ASP A 52 -11.78 1.33 -15.95
N TRP A 53 -11.43 0.05 -16.15
CA TRP A 53 -11.33 -0.58 -17.47
C TRP A 53 -12.65 -0.66 -18.21
N ARG A 54 -13.75 -1.06 -17.54
CA ARG A 54 -15.09 -1.05 -18.15
C ARG A 54 -15.49 0.33 -18.65
N ARG A 55 -15.23 1.37 -17.87
CA ARG A 55 -15.53 2.75 -18.27
C ARG A 55 -14.75 3.12 -19.55
N THR A 56 -13.45 2.85 -19.58
CA THR A 56 -12.62 3.14 -20.76
C THR A 56 -13.12 2.40 -22.00
N LEU A 57 -13.45 1.11 -21.89
CA LEU A 57 -14.00 0.35 -23.02
C LEU A 57 -15.33 0.91 -23.53
N GLN A 58 -16.20 1.39 -22.63
CA GLN A 58 -17.46 2.06 -22.99
C GLN A 58 -17.25 3.40 -23.69
N GLU A 59 -16.24 4.17 -23.28
CA GLU A 59 -15.90 5.46 -23.88
C GLU A 59 -15.36 5.32 -25.32
N VAL A 60 -14.52 4.32 -25.58
CA VAL A 60 -13.88 4.14 -26.90
C VAL A 60 -14.74 3.42 -27.93
N THR A 61 -15.84 2.80 -27.50
CA THR A 61 -16.78 2.07 -28.40
C THR A 61 -18.00 2.94 -28.75
N ARG A 62 -18.03 4.21 -28.36
CA ARG A 62 -19.06 5.18 -28.73
C ARG A 62 -18.73 5.93 -30.01
#